data_AF-I1U712-F1
#
_entry.id   AF-I1U712-F1
#
_cell.length_a   1.000
_cell.length_b   1.000
_cell.length_c   1.000
_cell.angle_alpha   90.00
_cell.angle_beta   90.00
_cell.angle_gamma   90.00
#
_symmetry.space_group_name_H-M   'P 1'
#
loop_
_entity.id
_entity.type
_entity.pdbx_description
1 polymer ?
#
loop_
_entity_poly.entity_id
_entity_poly.type
_entity_poly.pdbx_seq_one_letter_code
_entity_poly.pdbx_strand_id
1 'polypeptide(L)'
;THTRTLLTIRGLQTIIPLMTTWWLIASLTNLALPPSINLLGELMIITSMFYWAKTTILLTGLTTLITASYTLYIFLTTQRKKTPNTLTITPTHTREHLLMTLHSIPLGLLITHPNLLF
;
A
#
# COMPACT_ATOMS: atom_id res chain seq x y z
N THR A 1 -3.87 15.75 19.72
CA THR A 1 -2.65 14.98 20.06
C THR A 1 -1.92 14.61 18.77
N HIS A 2 -0.82 15.30 18.45
CA HIS A 2 -0.07 15.12 17.19
C HIS A 2 1.09 14.13 17.35
N THR A 3 0.82 12.83 17.30
CA THR A 3 1.86 11.80 17.40
C THR A 3 1.99 11.03 16.08
N ARG A 4 3.20 10.98 15.51
CA ARG A 4 3.54 10.19 14.30
C ARG A 4 3.90 8.73 14.63
N THR A 5 3.78 8.33 15.89
CA THR A 5 4.14 6.99 16.37
C THR A 5 3.06 6.00 15.95
N LEU A 6 3.34 5.26 14.89
CA LEU A 6 2.44 4.27 14.28
C LEU A 6 1.92 3.22 15.28
N LEU A 7 2.72 2.88 16.30
CA LEU A 7 2.33 1.96 17.37
C LEU A 7 1.23 2.49 18.30
N THR A 8 0.97 3.80 18.33
CA THR A 8 -0.05 4.43 19.19
C THR A 8 -1.43 4.44 18.54
N ILE A 9 -1.49 4.34 17.21
CA ILE A 9 -2.73 4.34 16.43
C ILE A 9 -2.96 2.91 15.95
N ARG A 10 -3.74 2.15 16.71
CA ARG A 10 -4.08 0.75 16.41
C ARG A 10 -5.60 0.58 16.37
N GLY A 11 -6.07 -0.31 15.51
CA GLY A 11 -7.47 -0.74 15.47
C GLY A 11 -8.41 0.27 14.81
N LEU A 12 -7.89 1.08 13.89
CA LEU A 12 -8.69 2.07 13.18
C LEU A 12 -9.88 1.48 12.41
N GLN A 13 -9.88 0.17 12.12
CA GLN A 13 -10.97 -0.52 11.44
C GLN A 13 -12.33 -0.38 12.12
N THR A 14 -12.37 -0.40 13.45
CA THR A 14 -13.63 -0.28 14.18
C THR A 14 -14.09 1.16 14.33
N ILE A 15 -13.18 2.14 14.20
CA ILE A 15 -13.45 3.55 14.46
C ILE A 15 -13.74 4.33 13.17
N ILE A 16 -12.98 4.08 12.10
CA ILE A 16 -13.08 4.78 10.81
C ILE A 16 -13.01 3.79 9.64
N PRO A 17 -14.06 2.98 9.42
CA PRO A 17 -14.04 1.89 8.44
C PRO A 17 -13.78 2.37 7.00
N LEU A 18 -14.29 3.53 6.61
CA LEU A 18 -14.08 4.06 5.26
C LEU A 18 -12.63 4.50 5.02
N MET A 19 -11.93 4.97 6.05
CA MET A 19 -10.49 5.25 5.93
C MET A 19 -9.69 3.95 5.80
N THR A 20 -10.16 2.87 6.43
CA THR A 20 -9.47 1.58 6.35
C THR A 20 -9.53 0.95 4.97
N THR A 21 -10.61 1.17 4.22
CA THR A 21 -10.69 0.75 2.82
C THR A 21 -9.70 1.51 1.96
N TRP A 22 -9.49 2.80 2.20
CA TRP A 22 -8.46 3.57 1.49
C TRP A 22 -7.04 3.08 1.81
N TRP A 23 -6.76 2.78 3.08
CA TRP A 23 -5.51 2.16 3.49
C TRP A 23 -5.29 0.77 2.88
N LEU A 24 -6.36 -0.01 2.75
CA LEU A 24 -6.31 -1.31 2.10
C LEU A 24 -5.95 -1.15 0.63
N ILE A 25 -6.64 -0.28 -0.11
CA ILE A 25 -6.35 -0.01 -1.54
C ILE A 25 -4.89 0.44 -1.72
N ALA A 26 -4.42 1.39 -0.90
CA ALA A 26 -3.04 1.88 -0.97
C ALA A 26 -2.02 0.77 -0.64
N SER A 27 -2.32 -0.09 0.34
CA SER A 27 -1.46 -1.23 0.66
C SER A 27 -1.45 -2.29 -0.45
N LEU A 28 -2.58 -2.55 -1.12
CA LEU A 28 -2.66 -3.48 -2.24
C LEU A 28 -1.89 -2.97 -3.47
N THR A 29 -1.96 -1.67 -3.76
CA THR A 29 -1.16 -1.07 -4.83
C THR A 29 0.33 -1.12 -4.53
N ASN A 30 0.73 -0.98 -3.27
CA ASN A 30 2.13 -1.03 -2.83
C ASN A 30 2.66 -2.47 -2.77
N LEU A 31 1.82 -3.43 -2.40
CA LEU A 31 2.12 -4.87 -2.38
C LEU A 31 2.24 -5.48 -3.78
N ALA A 32 2.11 -4.66 -4.84
CA ALA A 32 2.26 -5.10 -6.22
C ALA A 32 1.33 -6.29 -6.54
N LEU A 33 0.05 -6.25 -6.15
CA LEU A 33 -0.88 -7.33 -6.54
C LEU A 33 -1.11 -7.37 -8.07
N PRO A 34 -1.40 -8.54 -8.66
CA PRO A 34 -1.76 -8.68 -10.07
C PRO A 34 -3.15 -8.07 -10.26
N PRO A 35 -3.32 -6.82 -10.75
CA PRO A 35 -2.93 -6.27 -12.06
C PRO A 35 -2.31 -4.85 -11.95
N SER A 36 -1.55 -4.59 -10.88
CA SER A 36 -1.00 -3.27 -10.57
C SER A 36 0.22 -2.89 -11.43
N ILE A 37 0.38 -1.59 -11.65
CA ILE A 37 1.52 -1.01 -12.39
C ILE A 37 2.84 -1.25 -11.64
N ASN A 38 2.79 -1.29 -10.30
CA ASN A 38 3.96 -1.54 -9.48
C ASN A 38 4.54 -2.93 -9.77
N LEU A 39 3.68 -3.96 -9.89
CA LEU A 39 4.12 -5.29 -10.31
C LEU A 39 4.68 -5.31 -11.73
N LEU A 40 4.02 -4.61 -12.65
CA LEU A 40 4.46 -4.57 -14.05
C LEU A 40 5.86 -3.95 -14.18
N GLY A 41 6.13 -2.87 -13.44
CA GLY A 41 7.45 -2.25 -13.36
C GLY A 41 8.50 -3.14 -12.69
N GLU A 42 8.18 -3.72 -11.54
CA GLU A 42 9.08 -4.66 -10.85
C GLU A 42 9.42 -5.87 -11.73
N LEU A 43 8.43 -6.44 -12.42
CA LEU A 43 8.63 -7.58 -13.32
C LEU A 43 9.51 -7.19 -14.51
N MET A 44 9.31 -6.01 -15.10
CA MET A 44 10.21 -5.51 -16.15
C MET A 44 11.65 -5.35 -15.67
N ILE A 45 11.87 -4.81 -14.48
CA ILE A 45 13.21 -4.68 -13.88
C ILE A 45 13.81 -6.07 -13.63
N ILE A 46 13.03 -7.01 -13.10
CA ILE A 46 13.50 -8.39 -12.87
C ILE A 46 13.91 -9.05 -14.18
N THR A 47 13.12 -8.89 -15.25
CA THR A 47 13.44 -9.48 -16.56
C THR A 47 14.72 -8.90 -17.15
N SER A 48 14.90 -7.57 -17.13
CA SER A 48 16.10 -6.94 -17.68
C SER A 48 17.36 -7.29 -16.89
N MET A 49 17.28 -7.31 -15.56
CA MET A 49 18.40 -7.72 -14.69
C MET A 49 18.73 -9.20 -14.83
N PHE A 50 17.73 -10.05 -15.07
CA PHE A 50 17.93 -11.48 -15.32
C PHE A 50 18.68 -11.73 -16.62
N TYR A 51 18.37 -10.97 -17.69
CA TYR A 51 19.13 -11.03 -18.94
C TYR A 51 20.58 -10.57 -18.77
N TRP A 52 20.85 -9.61 -17.88
CA TRP A 52 22.20 -9.14 -17.61
C TRP A 52 23.02 -10.13 -16.78
N ALA A 53 22.49 -10.61 -15.66
CA ALA A 53 23.14 -11.63 -14.83
C ALA A 53 22.12 -12.47 -14.08
N LYS A 54 22.12 -13.79 -14.31
CA LYS A 54 21.13 -14.73 -13.72
C LYS A 54 21.14 -14.75 -12.18
N THR A 55 22.24 -14.38 -11.54
CA THR A 55 22.36 -14.33 -10.07
C THR A 55 21.55 -13.20 -9.43
N THR A 56 21.16 -12.19 -10.21
CA THR A 56 20.41 -11.03 -9.70
C THR A 56 18.98 -11.37 -9.28
N ILE A 57 18.42 -12.50 -9.76
CA ILE A 57 17.06 -12.91 -9.46
C ILE A 57 16.81 -13.19 -7.96
N LEU A 58 17.82 -13.73 -7.26
CA LEU A 58 17.72 -13.97 -5.82
C LEU A 58 17.61 -12.65 -5.06
N LEU A 59 18.42 -11.67 -5.45
CA LEU A 59 18.45 -10.36 -4.79
C LEU A 59 17.15 -9.59 -5.05
N THR A 60 16.69 -9.54 -6.30
CA THR A 60 15.44 -8.85 -6.65
C THR A 60 14.22 -9.54 -6.04
N GLY A 61 14.21 -10.89 -5.98
CA GLY A 61 13.16 -11.65 -5.31
C GLY A 61 13.10 -11.39 -3.80
N LEU A 62 14.27 -11.27 -3.14
CA LEU A 62 14.32 -10.90 -1.72
C LEU A 62 13.83 -9.47 -1.48
N THR A 63 14.19 -8.52 -2.36
CA THR A 63 13.75 -7.13 -2.19
C THR A 63 12.24 -7.00 -2.30
N THR A 64 11.60 -7.66 -3.27
CA THR A 64 10.14 -7.65 -3.44
C THR A 64 9.42 -8.34 -2.28
N LEU A 65 10.00 -9.40 -1.72
CA LEU A 65 9.45 -10.06 -0.54
C LEU A 65 9.54 -9.18 0.72
N ILE A 66 10.63 -8.42 0.89
CA ILE A 66 10.80 -7.50 2.01
C ILE A 66 9.81 -6.33 1.89
N THR A 67 9.65 -5.74 0.71
CA THR A 67 8.68 -4.65 0.49
C THR A 67 7.24 -5.14 0.74
N ALA A 68 6.90 -6.34 0.25
CA ALA A 68 5.61 -6.97 0.49
C ALA A 68 5.32 -7.21 1.98
N SER A 69 6.29 -7.78 2.71
CA SER A 69 6.12 -8.07 4.14
C SER A 69 6.02 -6.81 4.99
N TYR A 70 6.80 -5.77 4.67
CA TYR A 70 6.78 -4.50 5.39
C TYR A 70 5.47 -3.72 5.19
N THR A 71 4.97 -3.66 3.96
CA THR A 71 3.70 -2.97 3.64
C THR A 71 2.52 -3.64 4.33
N LEU A 72 2.48 -4.98 4.33
CA LEU A 72 1.48 -5.76 5.04
C LEU A 72 1.60 -5.58 6.56
N TYR A 73 2.82 -5.52 7.09
CA TYR A 73 3.05 -5.25 8.51
C TYR A 73 2.49 -3.88 8.93
N ILE A 74 2.71 -2.83 8.15
CA ILE A 74 2.13 -1.50 8.40
C ILE A 74 0.60 -1.56 8.42
N PHE A 75 -0.02 -2.23 7.44
CA PHE A 75 -1.47 -2.34 7.37
C PHE A 75 -2.05 -3.07 8.58
N LEU A 76 -1.49 -4.23 8.95
CA LEU A 76 -1.95 -5.00 10.10
C LEU A 76 -1.77 -4.26 11.43
N THR A 77 -0.66 -3.55 11.59
CA THR A 77 -0.35 -2.84 12.84
C THR A 77 -1.24 -1.64 13.06
N THR A 78 -1.62 -0.92 12.00
CA THR A 78 -2.49 0.26 12.06
C THR A 78 -3.98 -0.11 12.12
N GLN A 79 -4.44 -1.02 11.26
CA GLN A 79 -5.87 -1.25 11.05
C GLN A 79 -6.45 -2.37 11.93
N ARG A 80 -5.74 -3.49 12.11
CA ARG A 80 -6.30 -4.75 12.64
C ARG A 80 -6.01 -5.03 14.12
N LYS A 81 -4.96 -4.43 14.69
CA LYS A 81 -4.61 -4.64 16.11
C LYS A 81 -5.70 -4.05 17.03
N LYS A 82 -5.85 -4.60 18.24
CA LYS A 82 -6.84 -4.14 19.23
C LYS A 82 -6.71 -2.63 19.49
N THR A 83 -7.82 -1.92 19.44
CA THR A 83 -7.91 -0.49 19.76
C THR A 83 -7.53 -0.24 21.22
N PRO A 84 -6.59 0.69 21.50
CA PRO A 84 -6.41 1.25 22.83
C PRO A 84 -7.73 1.86 23.33
N ASN A 85 -8.13 1.52 24.56
CA ASN A 85 -9.36 2.01 25.18
C ASN A 85 -9.39 3.54 25.38
N THR A 86 -8.27 4.24 25.20
CA THR A 86 -8.09 5.68 25.46
C THR A 86 -8.14 6.55 24.20
N LEU A 87 -8.37 5.98 23.02
CA LEU A 87 -8.38 6.72 21.77
C LEU A 87 -9.76 7.29 21.46
N THR A 88 -9.93 8.59 21.68
CA THR A 88 -11.01 9.38 21.11
C THR A 88 -10.55 9.96 19.77
N ILE A 89 -10.93 9.31 18.67
CA ILE A 89 -10.60 9.75 17.31
C ILE A 89 -11.85 10.37 16.71
N THR A 90 -11.71 11.59 16.18
CA THR A 90 -12.78 12.27 15.46
C THR A 90 -13.04 11.59 14.11
N PRO A 91 -14.28 11.59 13.60
CA PRO A 91 -14.56 11.04 12.28
C PRO A 91 -13.77 11.77 11.20
N THR A 92 -13.42 11.02 10.16
CA THR A 92 -12.67 11.51 9.00
C THR A 92 -13.49 12.49 8.18
N HIS A 93 -12.83 13.54 7.70
CA HIS A 93 -13.50 14.64 7.00
C HIS A 93 -13.68 14.33 5.51
N THR A 94 -14.65 14.97 4.85
CA THR A 94 -14.89 14.80 3.40
C THR A 94 -13.67 15.15 2.55
N ARG A 95 -12.89 16.16 2.97
CA ARG A 95 -11.62 16.56 2.32
C ARG A 95 -10.61 15.41 2.24
N GLU A 96 -10.51 14.61 3.29
CA GLU A 96 -9.55 13.50 3.36
C GLU A 96 -9.94 12.38 2.39
N HIS A 97 -11.25 12.11 2.27
CA HIS A 97 -11.76 11.16 1.30
C HIS A 97 -11.54 11.63 -0.13
N LEU A 98 -11.79 12.91 -0.41
CA LEU A 98 -11.54 13.49 -1.74
C LEU A 98 -10.06 13.41 -2.12
N LEU A 99 -9.16 13.58 -1.15
CA LEU A 99 -7.72 13.41 -1.40
C LEU A 99 -7.42 11.95 -1.77
N MET A 100 -7.94 10.97 -1.03
CA MET A 100 -7.70 9.55 -1.31
C MET A 100 -8.34 9.10 -2.63
N THR A 101 -9.52 9.61 -2.99
CA THR A 101 -10.15 9.34 -4.30
C THR A 101 -9.29 9.91 -5.43
N LEU A 102 -8.81 11.15 -5.30
CA LEU A 102 -7.97 11.79 -6.32
C LEU A 102 -6.63 11.05 -6.54
N HIS A 103 -6.11 10.34 -5.53
CA HIS A 103 -4.91 9.51 -5.70
C HIS A 103 -5.23 8.13 -6.30
N SER A 104 -6.32 7.51 -5.88
CA SER A 104 -6.69 6.16 -6.32
C SER A 104 -7.27 6.10 -7.72
N ILE A 105 -7.99 7.15 -8.17
CA ILE A 105 -8.60 7.20 -9.51
C ILE A 105 -7.54 7.16 -10.62
N PRO A 106 -6.49 8.00 -10.62
CA PRO A 106 -5.42 7.93 -11.62
C PRO A 106 -4.70 6.59 -11.60
N LEU A 107 -4.42 6.04 -10.42
CA LEU A 107 -3.81 4.71 -10.27
C LEU A 107 -4.68 3.62 -10.91
N GLY A 108 -5.98 3.63 -10.65
CA GLY A 108 -6.94 2.70 -11.24
C GLY A 108 -7.05 2.85 -12.76
N LEU A 109 -7.07 4.08 -13.26
CA LEU A 109 -7.12 4.35 -14.70
C LEU A 109 -5.87 3.82 -15.42
N LEU A 110 -4.70 4.00 -14.82
CA LEU A 110 -3.44 3.54 -15.40
C LEU A 110 -3.35 2.00 -15.39
N ILE A 111 -3.95 1.31 -14.41
CA ILE A 111 -4.09 -0.15 -14.43
C ILE A 111 -4.87 -0.63 -15.66
N THR A 112 -5.91 0.10 -16.08
CA THR A 112 -6.72 -0.29 -17.25
C THR A 112 -6.02 -0.06 -18.59
N HIS A 113 -5.12 0.93 -18.65
CA HIS A 113 -4.39 1.30 -19.86
C HIS A 113 -2.89 1.41 -19.56
N PRO A 114 -2.19 0.29 -19.32
CA PRO A 114 -0.76 0.30 -18.98
C PRO A 114 0.12 0.81 -20.13
N ASN A 115 -0.37 0.70 -21.38
CA ASN A 115 0.30 1.21 -22.59
C ASN A 115 0.43 2.74 -22.63
N LEU A 116 -0.13 3.49 -21.67
CA LEU A 116 0.13 4.92 -21.57
C LEU A 116 1.49 5.24 -20.92
N LEU A 117 2.13 4.26 -20.24
CA LEU A 117 3.46 4.41 -19.63
C LEU A 117 4.58 3.73 -20.41
N PHE A 118 4.26 2.78 -21.28
CA PHE A 118 5.20 1.97 -22.08
C PHE A 118 4.90 2.14 -23.56
#